data_AF-A0A956XSR6-F1
#
_entry.id   AF-A0A956XSR6-F1
#
_cell.length_a   1.000
_cell.length_b   1.000
_cell.length_c   1.000
_cell.angle_alpha   90.00
_cell.angle_beta   90.00
_cell.angle_gamma   90.00
#
_symmetry.space_group_name_H-M   'P 1'
#
loop_
_entity.id
_entity.type
_entity.pdbx_description
1 polymer ?
#
loop_
_entity_poly.entity_id
_entity_poly.type
_entity_poly.pdbx_seq_one_letter_code
_entity_poly.pdbx_strand_id
1 'polypeptide(L)'
;NRPLPPFLIVTGMSVIFGFGLFLWARRQPIRDTRPMPHMLRWIFAFFVIALIIAGGRMVLKEPNVLPWTSTAAATVVYGWMFLGAASYFLYGVLFPGWYNTGGQLAGFLAYDLVLIVPVLGLYQNAAEARLPSLIIYTLVLVISGLLAIYYLFINPATRMRWPGPAPVN
;
A
#
# COMPACT_ATOMS: atom_id res chain seq x y z
N ASN A 1 33.11 -7.49 5.00
CA ASN A 1 33.23 -6.58 3.83
C ASN A 1 32.09 -6.81 2.86
N ARG A 2 31.02 -6.00 2.94
CA ARG A 2 29.92 -6.04 1.96
C ARG A 2 30.33 -5.18 0.76
N PRO A 3 30.09 -5.60 -0.50
CA PRO A 3 30.43 -4.80 -1.66
C PRO A 3 29.50 -3.59 -1.74
N LEU A 4 29.95 -2.46 -1.19
CA LEU A 4 29.31 -1.15 -1.28
C LEU A 4 29.08 -0.67 -2.74
N PRO A 5 29.95 -0.94 -3.73
CA PRO A 5 29.80 -0.41 -5.08
C PRO A 5 28.50 -0.82 -5.80
N PRO A 6 28.13 -2.12 -5.89
CA PRO A 6 26.90 -2.52 -6.57
C PRO A 6 25.64 -1.98 -5.87
N PHE A 7 25.63 -1.90 -4.53
CA PHE A 7 24.50 -1.33 -3.79
C PHE A 7 24.31 0.17 -4.09
N LEU A 8 25.40 0.94 -4.12
CA LEU A 8 25.36 2.36 -4.49
C LEU A 8 24.91 2.57 -5.92
N ILE A 9 25.37 1.73 -6.86
CA ILE A 9 24.96 1.78 -8.26
C ILE A 9 23.47 1.51 -8.41
N VAL A 10 22.96 0.43 -7.79
CA VAL A 10 21.52 0.11 -7.85
C VAL A 10 20.68 1.22 -7.22
N THR A 11 21.07 1.71 -6.04
CA THR A 11 20.35 2.81 -5.36
C THR A 11 20.36 4.09 -6.21
N GLY A 12 21.52 4.46 -6.76
CA GLY A 12 21.65 5.63 -7.64
C GLY A 12 20.78 5.50 -8.90
N MET A 13 20.78 4.34 -9.55
CA MET A 13 19.91 4.08 -10.70
C MET A 13 18.43 4.15 -10.33
N SER A 14 18.02 3.60 -9.18
CA SER A 14 16.63 3.68 -8.71
C SER A 14 16.19 5.11 -8.43
N VAL A 15 17.07 5.96 -7.87
CA VAL A 15 16.79 7.39 -7.64
C VAL A 15 16.63 8.13 -8.95
N ILE A 16 17.55 7.95 -9.90
CA ILE A 16 17.49 8.60 -11.21
C ILE A 16 16.22 8.16 -11.96
N PHE A 17 15.94 6.87 -11.96
CA PHE A 17 14.75 6.32 -12.59
C PHE A 17 13.46 6.84 -11.96
N GLY A 18 13.37 6.82 -10.63
CA GLY A 18 12.22 7.36 -9.89
C GLY A 18 12.00 8.85 -10.13
N PHE A 19 13.10 9.63 -10.18
CA PHE A 19 13.04 11.05 -10.51
C PHE A 19 12.59 11.29 -11.96
N GLY A 20 13.10 10.50 -12.91
CA GLY A 20 12.67 10.53 -14.30
C GLY A 20 11.18 10.23 -14.46
N LEU A 21 10.69 9.17 -13.79
CA LEU A 21 9.27 8.83 -13.74
C LEU A 21 8.43 9.97 -13.13
N PHE A 22 8.91 10.60 -12.06
CA PHE A 22 8.22 11.73 -11.43
C PHE A 22 8.09 12.92 -12.40
N LEU A 23 9.18 13.30 -13.08
CA LEU A 23 9.16 14.39 -14.06
C LEU A 23 8.25 14.08 -15.24
N TRP A 24 8.22 12.82 -15.71
CA TRP A 24 7.32 12.38 -16.77
C TRP A 24 5.87 12.38 -16.32
N ALA A 25 5.57 11.87 -15.12
CA ALA A 25 4.22 11.83 -14.56
C ALA A 25 3.62 13.24 -14.38
N ARG A 26 4.43 14.24 -14.02
CA ARG A 26 3.98 15.65 -13.91
C ARG A 26 3.45 16.23 -15.22
N ARG A 27 3.82 15.66 -16.38
CA ARG A 27 3.34 16.12 -17.70
C ARG A 27 2.01 15.49 -18.09
N GLN A 28 1.54 14.47 -17.37
CA GLN A 28 0.31 13.77 -17.70
C GLN A 28 -0.89 14.51 -17.09
N PRO A 29 -1.91 14.87 -17.89
CA PRO A 29 -3.10 15.54 -17.36
C PRO A 29 -3.93 14.57 -16.50
N ILE A 30 -4.48 15.09 -15.41
CA ILE A 30 -5.41 14.33 -14.58
C ILE A 30 -6.73 14.21 -15.36
N ARG A 31 -7.00 13.01 -15.89
CA ARG A 31 -8.17 12.74 -16.74
C ARG A 31 -9.45 12.42 -15.94
N ASP A 32 -9.30 11.90 -14.72
CA ASP A 32 -10.43 11.44 -13.92
C ASP A 32 -10.72 12.40 -12.76
N THR A 33 -11.81 13.15 -12.88
CA THR A 33 -12.25 14.15 -11.90
C THR A 33 -13.34 13.63 -10.97
N ARG A 34 -13.68 12.33 -11.04
CA ARG A 34 -14.73 11.76 -10.20
C ARG A 34 -14.39 11.93 -8.71
N PRO A 35 -15.36 12.30 -7.86
CA PRO A 35 -15.12 12.42 -6.43
C PRO A 35 -14.91 11.05 -5.80
N MET A 36 -14.11 11.00 -4.75
CA MET A 36 -13.99 9.81 -3.91
C MET A 36 -15.30 9.58 -3.13
N PRO A 37 -15.83 8.35 -3.08
CA PRO A 37 -16.99 8.05 -2.24
C PRO A 37 -16.72 8.35 -0.77
N HIS A 38 -17.69 8.95 -0.07
CA HIS A 38 -17.53 9.37 1.34
C HIS A 38 -17.14 8.22 2.27
N MET A 39 -17.73 7.03 2.09
CA MET A 39 -17.40 5.85 2.88
C MET A 39 -15.93 5.44 2.72
N LEU A 40 -15.40 5.50 1.50
CA LEU A 40 -14.02 5.14 1.21
C LEU A 40 -13.04 6.12 1.87
N ARG A 41 -13.43 7.40 2.03
CA ARG A 41 -12.62 8.41 2.72
C ARG A 41 -12.40 8.06 4.19
N TRP A 42 -13.46 7.60 4.87
CA TRP A 42 -13.37 7.13 6.26
C TRP A 42 -12.49 5.89 6.37
N ILE A 43 -12.61 4.97 5.42
CA ILE A 43 -11.79 3.77 5.40
C ILE A 43 -10.32 4.11 5.17
N PHE A 44 -10.02 5.04 4.26
CA PHE A 44 -8.65 5.52 4.06
C PHE A 44 -8.10 6.19 5.31
N ALA A 45 -8.89 7.03 6.00
CA ALA A 45 -8.47 7.63 7.27
C ALA A 45 -8.17 6.55 8.33
N PHE A 46 -9.01 5.51 8.41
CA PHE A 46 -8.75 4.35 9.27
C PHE A 46 -7.43 3.65 8.91
N PHE A 47 -7.18 3.38 7.63
CA PHE A 47 -5.92 2.79 7.17
C PHE A 47 -4.71 3.66 7.48
N VAL A 48 -4.80 4.98 7.31
CA VAL A 48 -3.73 5.92 7.68
C VAL A 48 -3.38 5.78 9.16
N ILE A 49 -4.39 5.79 10.03
CA ILE A 49 -4.19 5.64 11.48
C ILE A 49 -3.56 4.27 11.79
N ALA A 50 -4.09 3.20 11.22
CA ALA A 50 -3.57 1.84 11.42
C ALA A 50 -2.11 1.70 10.96
N LEU A 51 -1.76 2.27 9.80
CA LEU A 51 -0.41 2.25 9.25
C LEU A 51 0.57 3.09 10.08
N ILE A 52 0.13 4.24 10.62
CA ILE A 52 0.96 5.05 11.52
C ILE A 52 1.24 4.31 12.82
N ILE A 53 0.22 3.69 13.42
CA ILE A 53 0.40 2.92 14.66
C ILE A 53 1.29 1.70 14.40
N ALA A 54 0.97 0.87 13.41
CA ALA A 54 1.76 -0.33 13.10
C ALA A 54 3.19 0.03 12.69
N GLY A 55 3.36 1.00 11.79
CA GLY A 55 4.67 1.48 11.35
C GLY A 55 5.49 2.08 12.48
N GLY A 56 4.87 2.90 13.34
CA GLY A 56 5.49 3.47 14.52
C GLY A 56 5.97 2.39 15.51
N ARG A 57 5.13 1.42 15.84
CA ARG A 57 5.50 0.29 16.71
C ARG A 57 6.66 -0.53 16.13
N MET A 58 6.69 -0.74 14.80
CA MET A 58 7.81 -1.40 14.13
C MET A 58 9.10 -0.58 14.18
N VAL A 59 9.05 0.74 13.98
CA VAL A 59 10.22 1.63 14.11
C VAL A 59 10.76 1.62 15.55
N LEU A 60 9.86 1.56 16.54
CA LEU A 60 10.19 1.40 17.96
C LEU A 60 10.66 -0.02 18.33
N LYS A 61 10.69 -0.94 17.36
CA LYS A 61 11.15 -2.34 17.50
C LYS A 61 10.33 -3.14 18.50
N GLU A 62 9.05 -2.84 18.62
CA GLU A 62 8.16 -3.61 19.47
C GLU A 62 8.02 -5.04 18.94
N PRO A 63 8.12 -6.07 19.80
CA PRO A 63 7.99 -7.46 19.37
C PRO A 63 6.56 -7.78 18.90
N ASN A 64 6.44 -8.82 18.06
CA ASN A 64 5.17 -9.39 17.63
C ASN A 64 4.21 -8.44 16.88
N VAL A 65 4.68 -7.29 16.37
CA VAL A 65 3.85 -6.44 15.49
C VAL A 65 3.64 -7.11 14.13
N LEU A 66 4.69 -7.74 13.59
CA LEU A 66 4.60 -8.55 12.37
C LEU A 66 4.24 -10.00 12.73
N PRO A 67 3.47 -10.70 11.86
CA PRO A 67 3.10 -12.08 12.11
C PRO A 67 4.24 -13.08 11.86
N TRP A 68 5.34 -12.66 11.26
CA TRP A 68 6.55 -13.46 11.03
C TRP A 68 7.75 -12.93 11.82
N THR A 69 8.75 -13.78 12.02
CA THR A 69 10.01 -13.41 12.66
C THR A 69 10.85 -12.54 11.72
N SER A 70 11.26 -11.36 12.19
CA SER A 70 12.12 -10.43 11.46
C SER A 70 13.28 -9.97 12.34
N THR A 71 14.41 -9.63 11.71
CA THR A 71 15.49 -8.94 12.43
C THR A 71 15.04 -7.53 12.83
N ALA A 72 15.65 -6.95 13.87
CA ALA A 72 15.34 -5.59 14.30
C ALA A 72 15.56 -4.57 13.17
N ALA A 73 16.60 -4.76 12.35
CA ALA A 73 16.86 -3.91 11.19
C ALA A 73 15.76 -4.02 10.13
N ALA A 74 15.33 -5.24 9.78
CA ALA A 74 14.24 -5.44 8.82
C ALA A 74 12.91 -4.85 9.33
N THR A 75 12.61 -5.01 10.61
CA THR A 75 11.40 -4.46 11.25
C THR A 75 11.34 -2.94 11.13
N VAL A 76 12.47 -2.24 11.36
CA VAL A 76 12.54 -0.78 11.19
C VAL A 76 12.30 -0.37 9.73
N VAL A 77 12.87 -1.11 8.77
CA VAL A 77 12.65 -0.84 7.34
C VAL A 77 11.18 -1.02 6.96
N TYR A 78 10.53 -2.10 7.41
CA TYR A 78 9.09 -2.30 7.20
C TYR A 78 8.26 -1.20 7.86
N GLY A 79 8.66 -0.74 9.06
CA GLY A 79 8.03 0.39 9.73
C GLY A 79 8.06 1.67 8.88
N TRP A 80 9.21 2.00 8.30
CA TRP A 80 9.32 3.15 7.38
C TRP A 80 8.52 2.96 6.09
N MET A 81 8.43 1.74 5.56
CA MET A 81 7.55 1.45 4.41
C MET A 81 6.08 1.70 4.76
N PHE A 82 5.63 1.29 5.95
CA PHE A 82 4.27 1.52 6.43
C PHE A 82 3.98 3.01 6.64
N LEU A 83 4.93 3.77 7.19
CA LEU A 83 4.81 5.23 7.33
C LEU A 83 4.78 5.95 5.97
N GLY A 84 5.57 5.49 5.00
CA GLY A 84 5.50 5.96 3.62
C GLY A 84 4.16 5.66 2.94
N ALA A 85 3.61 4.46 3.17
CA ALA A 85 2.27 4.13 2.70
C ALA A 85 1.20 5.01 3.38
N ALA A 86 1.33 5.27 4.70
CA ALA A 86 0.42 6.13 5.42
C ALA A 86 0.38 7.56 4.85
N SER A 87 1.54 8.13 4.48
CA SER A 87 1.57 9.45 3.84
C SER A 87 0.90 9.45 2.48
N TYR A 88 1.05 8.35 1.71
CA TYR A 88 0.36 8.18 0.44
C TYR A 88 -1.17 8.14 0.62
N PHE A 89 -1.69 7.31 1.52
CA PHE A 89 -3.14 7.28 1.81
C PHE A 89 -3.65 8.60 2.41
N LEU A 90 -2.86 9.26 3.26
CA LEU A 90 -3.20 10.57 3.82
C LEU A 90 -3.39 11.62 2.74
N TYR A 91 -2.53 11.62 1.71
CA TYR A 91 -2.71 12.48 0.55
C TYR A 91 -4.07 12.25 -0.13
N GLY A 92 -4.51 10.99 -0.26
CA GLY A 92 -5.85 10.66 -0.78
C GLY A 92 -7.00 11.14 0.11
N VAL A 93 -6.82 11.17 1.44
CA VAL A 93 -7.80 11.71 2.39
C VAL A 93 -7.91 13.25 2.31
N LEU A 94 -6.77 13.93 2.15
CA LEU A 94 -6.68 15.39 2.06
C LEU A 94 -7.15 15.92 0.70
N PHE A 95 -6.86 15.18 -0.38
CA PHE A 95 -7.23 15.52 -1.75
C PHE A 95 -8.09 14.41 -2.37
N PRO A 96 -9.38 14.32 -1.96
CA PRO A 96 -10.26 13.19 -2.28
C PRO A 96 -10.72 13.23 -3.74
N GLY A 97 -9.95 12.57 -4.62
CA GLY A 97 -10.28 12.38 -6.03
C GLY A 97 -10.02 10.95 -6.46
N TRP A 98 -10.89 10.41 -7.33
CA TRP A 98 -10.78 9.03 -7.79
C TRP A 98 -9.46 8.73 -8.51
N TYR A 99 -8.86 9.72 -9.18
CA TYR A 99 -7.52 9.61 -9.74
C TYR A 99 -6.46 9.18 -8.71
N ASN A 100 -6.52 9.72 -7.48
CA ASN A 100 -5.59 9.35 -6.40
C ASN A 100 -5.99 7.99 -5.80
N THR A 101 -7.27 7.87 -5.47
CA THR A 101 -7.83 6.74 -4.72
C THR A 101 -7.81 5.43 -5.50
N GLY A 102 -8.10 5.47 -6.81
CA GLY A 102 -8.13 4.28 -7.66
C GLY A 102 -6.75 3.64 -7.79
N GLY A 103 -5.70 4.44 -7.99
CA GLY A 103 -4.32 3.95 -8.00
C GLY A 103 -3.89 3.39 -6.64
N GLN A 104 -4.27 4.07 -5.55
CA GLN A 104 -4.01 3.61 -4.18
C GLN A 104 -4.66 2.25 -3.89
N LEU A 105 -5.94 2.10 -4.23
CA LEU A 105 -6.66 0.83 -4.09
C LEU A 105 -6.07 -0.28 -4.97
N ALA A 106 -5.68 0.04 -6.21
CA ALA A 106 -5.08 -0.94 -7.11
C ALA A 106 -3.72 -1.44 -6.58
N GLY A 107 -2.89 -0.54 -6.06
CA GLY A 107 -1.64 -0.91 -5.41
C GLY A 107 -1.86 -1.75 -4.15
N PHE A 108 -2.87 -1.39 -3.35
CA PHE A 108 -3.24 -2.15 -2.15
C PHE A 108 -3.72 -3.56 -2.49
N LEU A 109 -4.58 -3.69 -3.50
CA LEU A 109 -5.04 -5.00 -3.99
C LEU A 109 -3.90 -5.85 -4.54
N ALA A 110 -3.01 -5.27 -5.34
CA ALA A 110 -1.86 -5.99 -5.88
C ALA A 110 -0.97 -6.55 -4.76
N TYR A 111 -0.74 -5.75 -3.71
CA TYR A 111 0.00 -6.19 -2.53
C TYR A 111 -0.71 -7.32 -1.78
N ASP A 112 -2.01 -7.15 -1.51
CA ASP A 112 -2.82 -8.15 -0.79
C ASP A 112 -2.82 -9.50 -1.54
N LEU A 113 -2.99 -9.47 -2.86
CA LEU A 113 -2.97 -10.69 -3.70
C LEU A 113 -1.64 -11.45 -3.62
N VAL A 114 -0.52 -10.73 -3.63
CA VAL A 114 0.81 -11.35 -3.49
C VAL A 114 1.00 -11.96 -2.09
N LEU A 115 0.39 -11.38 -1.08
CA LEU A 115 0.58 -11.80 0.32
C LEU A 115 -0.36 -12.88 0.81
N ILE A 116 -1.51 -13.12 0.16
CA ILE A 116 -2.47 -14.16 0.58
C ILE A 116 -1.77 -15.50 0.79
N VAL A 117 -0.99 -15.96 -0.21
CA VAL A 117 -0.36 -17.30 -0.16
C VAL A 117 0.69 -17.39 0.96
N PRO A 118 1.67 -16.46 1.07
CA PRO A 118 2.61 -16.45 2.19
C PRO A 118 1.93 -16.42 3.56
N VAL A 119 0.90 -15.59 3.74
CA VAL A 119 0.21 -15.41 5.02
C VAL A 119 -0.53 -16.68 5.44
N LEU A 120 -1.19 -17.37 4.51
CA LEU A 120 -1.82 -18.66 4.80
C LEU A 120 -0.80 -19.72 5.25
N GLY A 121 0.39 -19.72 4.66
CA GLY A 121 1.50 -20.59 5.08
C GLY A 121 1.99 -20.32 6.51
N LEU A 122 1.87 -19.08 7.00
CA LEU A 122 2.30 -18.71 8.36
C LEU A 122 1.44 -19.39 9.45
N TYR A 123 0.16 -19.68 9.19
CA TYR A 123 -0.70 -20.33 10.18
C TYR A 123 -0.23 -21.72 10.59
N GLN A 124 0.46 -22.45 9.70
CA GLN A 124 0.95 -23.80 9.98
C GLN A 124 2.09 -23.82 11.02
N ASN A 125 2.81 -22.71 11.15
CA ASN A 125 4.04 -22.62 11.95
C ASN A 125 4.03 -21.43 12.94
N ALA A 126 2.87 -20.82 13.17
CA ALA A 126 2.76 -19.64 14.02
C ALA A 126 2.87 -20.05 15.49
N ALA A 127 3.78 -19.40 16.22
CA ALA A 127 3.81 -19.48 17.69
C ALA A 127 2.54 -18.83 18.27
N GLU A 128 2.02 -19.36 19.37
CA GLU A 128 0.77 -18.88 20.01
C GLU A 128 0.80 -17.37 20.27
N ALA A 129 1.94 -16.83 20.71
CA ALA A 129 2.13 -15.40 20.98
C ALA A 129 1.98 -14.50 19.73
N ARG A 130 2.06 -15.04 18.51
CA ARG A 130 1.92 -14.30 17.24
C ARG A 130 0.55 -14.51 16.57
N LEU A 131 -0.26 -15.44 17.06
CA LEU A 131 -1.60 -15.70 16.50
C LEU A 131 -2.50 -14.44 16.47
N PRO A 132 -2.52 -13.57 17.50
CA PRO A 132 -3.35 -12.37 17.45
C PRO A 132 -2.94 -11.45 16.28
N SER A 133 -1.64 -11.22 16.10
CA SER A 133 -1.13 -10.38 15.02
C SER A 133 -1.39 -10.99 13.65
N LEU A 134 -1.28 -12.32 13.52
CA LEU A 134 -1.60 -13.03 12.28
C LEU A 134 -3.09 -12.92 11.94
N ILE A 135 -3.99 -13.12 12.91
CA ILE A 135 -5.44 -12.94 12.72
C ILE A 135 -5.77 -11.52 12.31
N ILE A 136 -5.25 -10.51 13.02
CA ILE A 136 -5.48 -9.10 12.69
C ILE A 136 -4.97 -8.81 11.27
N TYR A 137 -3.77 -9.28 10.92
CA TYR A 137 -3.18 -9.07 9.61
C TYR A 137 -4.03 -9.71 8.50
N THR A 138 -4.49 -10.94 8.70
CA THR A 138 -5.36 -11.64 7.74
C THR A 138 -6.72 -10.96 7.60
N LEU A 139 -7.33 -10.50 8.69
CA LEU A 139 -8.57 -9.73 8.63
C LEU A 139 -8.40 -8.44 7.83
N VAL A 140 -7.34 -7.69 8.12
CA VAL A 140 -7.01 -6.46 7.39
C VAL A 140 -6.88 -6.77 5.91
N LEU A 141 -6.08 -7.77 5.53
CA LEU A 141 -5.81 -8.18 4.16
C LEU A 141 -7.06 -8.63 3.39
N VAL A 142 -7.95 -9.39 4.03
CA VAL A 142 -9.18 -9.88 3.39
C VAL A 142 -10.17 -8.73 3.21
N ILE A 143 -10.38 -7.92 4.26
CA ILE A 143 -11.31 -6.79 4.20
C ILE A 143 -10.83 -5.75 3.19
N SER A 144 -9.54 -5.43 3.18
CA SER A 144 -8.95 -4.50 2.21
C SER A 144 -9.06 -5.00 0.78
N GLY A 145 -8.73 -6.28 0.54
CA GLY A 145 -8.82 -6.89 -0.77
C GLY A 145 -10.24 -6.87 -1.32
N LEU A 146 -11.24 -7.27 -0.52
CA LEU A 146 -12.65 -7.23 -0.90
C LEU A 146 -13.13 -5.80 -1.19
N LEU A 147 -12.73 -4.85 -0.35
CA LEU A 147 -13.05 -3.43 -0.54
C LEU A 147 -12.49 -2.91 -1.87
N ALA A 148 -11.22 -3.21 -2.15
CA ALA A 148 -10.56 -2.80 -3.38
C ALA A 148 -11.25 -3.43 -4.60
N ILE A 149 -11.55 -4.73 -4.55
CA ILE A 149 -12.29 -5.42 -5.62
C ILE A 149 -13.65 -4.74 -5.87
N TYR A 150 -14.39 -4.46 -4.79
CA TYR A 150 -15.70 -3.84 -4.88
C TYR A 150 -15.63 -2.46 -5.53
N TYR A 151 -14.76 -1.55 -5.06
CA TYR A 151 -14.70 -0.20 -5.61
C TYR A 151 -14.03 -0.11 -6.98
N LEU A 152 -13.07 -1.00 -7.30
CA LEU A 152 -12.39 -0.99 -8.58
C LEU A 152 -13.19 -1.65 -9.70
N PHE A 153 -13.94 -2.71 -9.42
CA PHE A 153 -14.57 -3.53 -10.48
C PHE A 153 -16.09 -3.58 -10.43
N ILE A 154 -16.69 -3.52 -9.23
CA ILE A 154 -18.12 -3.78 -9.06
C ILE A 154 -18.94 -2.48 -9.00
N ASN A 155 -18.53 -1.52 -8.17
CA ASN A 155 -19.30 -0.31 -7.92
C ASN A 155 -19.42 0.56 -9.19
N PRO A 156 -20.64 0.77 -9.74
CA PRO A 156 -20.83 1.48 -11.01
C PRO A 156 -20.28 2.92 -11.01
N ALA A 157 -20.29 3.58 -9.85
CA ALA A 157 -19.82 4.96 -9.68
C ALA A 157 -18.29 5.07 -9.81
N THR A 158 -17.57 4.08 -9.31
CA THR A 158 -16.10 4.13 -9.20
C THR A 158 -15.38 3.14 -10.08
N ARG A 159 -16.06 2.14 -10.67
CA ARG A 159 -15.41 1.10 -11.46
C ARG A 159 -14.40 1.67 -12.44
N MET A 160 -13.25 1.03 -12.55
CA MET A 160 -12.17 1.45 -13.42
C MET A 160 -12.65 1.25 -14.86
N ARG A 161 -12.96 2.36 -15.51
CA ARG A 161 -13.33 2.36 -16.92
C ARG A 161 -12.03 2.38 -17.69
N TRP A 162 -11.84 1.40 -18.56
CA TRP A 162 -10.80 1.49 -19.58
C TRP A 162 -10.98 2.82 -20.32
N PRO A 163 -9.93 3.64 -20.52
CA PRO A 163 -10.06 4.83 -21.33
C PRO A 163 -10.49 4.37 -22.72
N GLY A 164 -11.72 4.73 -23.11
CA GLY A 164 -12.14 4.60 -24.50
C GLY A 164 -11.13 5.31 -25.41
N PRO A 165 -11.06 4.96 -26.71
CA PRO A 165 -10.17 5.63 -27.64
C PRO A 165 -10.33 7.15 -27.48
N ALA A 166 -9.19 7.86 -27.45
CA ALA A 166 -9.20 9.31 -27.35
C ALA A 166 -10.13 9.88 -28.43
N PRO A 167 -10.91 10.94 -28.13
CA PRO A 167 -11.69 11.60 -29.16
C PRO A 167 -10.74 11.97 -30.31
N VAL A 168 -11.05 11.46 -31.50
CA VAL A 168 -10.38 11.85 -32.73
C VAL A 168 -10.89 13.26 -33.02
N ASN A 169 -10.04 14.26 -32.79
CA ASN A 169 -10.23 15.61 -33.30
C ASN A 169 -9.81 15.66 -34.77
#